data_AF-A0A7Y2EXH6-F1
#
_entry.id   AF-A0A7Y2EXH6-F1
#
_cell.length_a   1.000
_cell.length_b   1.000
_cell.length_c   1.000
_cell.angle_alpha   90.00
_cell.angle_beta   90.00
_cell.angle_gamma   90.00
#
_symmetry.space_group_name_H-M   'P 1'
#
loop_
_entity.id
_entity.type
_entity.pdbx_description
1 polymer ?
#
loop_
_entity_poly.entity_id
_entity_poly.type
_entity_poly.pdbx_seq_one_letter_code
_entity_poly.pdbx_strand_id
1 'polypeptide(L)'
;MDLNNMVNITIIDREGEAHKVEAPTDMNMNLMELCKSIELPVEGTCGGMAMCASCHCYIQTDHELPDRSDDEEDMLDQAFNVEDNSRLGCQIQLTEKLEGLVIQLAEDAA
;
A
#
# COMPACT_ATOMS: atom_id res chain seq x y z
N MET A 1 -6.60 -23.30 2.98
CA MET A 1 -6.75 -21.86 2.74
C MET A 1 -8.21 -21.66 2.40
N ASP A 2 -8.96 -21.06 3.31
CA ASP A 2 -10.37 -20.77 3.10
C ASP A 2 -10.49 -19.63 2.09
N LEU A 3 -11.15 -19.89 0.96
CA LEU A 3 -11.37 -18.91 -0.12
C LEU A 3 -12.22 -17.70 0.32
N ASN A 4 -12.77 -17.72 1.54
CA ASN A 4 -13.59 -16.64 2.09
C ASN A 4 -12.74 -15.47 2.66
N ASN A 5 -11.42 -15.63 2.79
CA ASN A 5 -10.53 -14.62 3.40
C ASN A 5 -9.55 -14.02 2.38
N MET A 6 -9.96 -13.87 1.12
CA MET A 6 -9.14 -13.25 0.08
C MET A 6 -9.87 -12.05 -0.52
N VAL A 7 -9.10 -11.02 -0.87
CA VAL A 7 -9.59 -9.87 -1.63
C VAL A 7 -8.77 -9.66 -2.89
N ASN A 8 -9.41 -9.20 -3.96
CA ASN A 8 -8.74 -8.84 -5.20
C ASN A 8 -8.17 -7.43 -5.11
N ILE A 9 -6.86 -7.30 -5.29
CA ILE A 9 -6.17 -6.02 -5.32
C ILE A 9 -5.39 -5.89 -6.64
N THR A 10 -5.39 -4.71 -7.24
CA THR A 10 -4.54 -4.38 -8.38
C THR A 10 -3.44 -3.42 -7.94
N ILE A 11 -2.19 -3.76 -8.23
CA ILE A 11 -1.02 -2.93 -7.94
C ILE A 11 -0.43 -2.48 -9.26
N ILE A 12 -0.44 -1.19 -9.53
CA ILE A 12 0.22 -0.57 -10.67
C ILE A 12 1.65 -0.28 -10.24
N ASP A 13 2.64 -0.91 -10.86
CA ASP A 13 4.04 -0.68 -10.53
C ASP A 13 4.58 0.62 -11.14
N ARG A 14 5.87 0.85 -10.94
CA ARG A 14 6.56 2.08 -11.38
C ARG A 14 6.79 2.13 -12.90
N GLU A 15 6.66 1.00 -13.60
CA GLU A 15 6.68 0.94 -15.06
C GLU A 15 5.27 1.11 -15.66
N GLY A 16 4.25 1.21 -14.81
CA GLY A 16 2.85 1.31 -15.18
C GLY A 16 2.19 -0.04 -15.48
N GLU A 17 2.84 -1.16 -15.16
CA GLU A 17 2.27 -2.50 -15.32
C GLU A 17 1.32 -2.81 -14.16
N ALA A 18 0.14 -3.35 -14.49
CA ALA A 18 -0.89 -3.69 -13.51
C ALA A 18 -0.81 -5.17 -13.11
N HIS A 19 -0.53 -5.41 -11.83
CA HIS A 19 -0.44 -6.71 -11.19
C HIS A 19 -1.71 -7.00 -10.41
N LYS A 20 -2.51 -7.96 -10.86
CA LYS A 20 -3.72 -8.41 -10.15
C LYS A 20 -3.38 -9.56 -9.22
N VAL A 21 -3.72 -9.40 -7.95
CA VAL A 21 -3.37 -10.38 -6.91
C VAL A 21 -4.55 -10.67 -5.98
N GLU A 22 -4.61 -11.92 -5.55
CA GLU A 22 -5.49 -12.34 -4.46
C GLU A 22 -4.71 -12.19 -3.14
N ALA A 23 -5.20 -11.30 -2.28
CA ALA A 23 -4.53 -10.91 -1.05
C ALA A 23 -5.25 -11.51 0.17
N PRO A 24 -4.56 -12.23 1.06
CA PRO A 24 -5.18 -12.84 2.24
C PRO A 24 -5.48 -11.79 3.32
N THR A 25 -6.69 -11.82 3.87
CA THR A 25 -7.14 -10.90 4.93
C THR A 25 -6.93 -11.44 6.34
N ASP A 26 -6.58 -12.72 6.49
CA ASP A 26 -6.42 -13.41 7.77
C ASP A 26 -4.95 -13.60 8.21
N MET A 27 -4.00 -13.11 7.43
CA MET A 27 -2.56 -13.23 7.69
C MET A 27 -1.95 -12.01 8.40
N ASN A 28 -2.79 -11.04 8.80
CA ASN A 28 -2.34 -9.78 9.41
C ASN A 28 -1.27 -9.06 8.57
N MET A 29 -1.40 -9.08 7.24
CA MET A 29 -0.53 -8.36 6.30
C MET A 29 -1.05 -6.95 5.97
N ASN A 30 -0.15 -6.02 5.67
CA ASN A 30 -0.46 -4.70 5.09
C ASN A 30 -0.11 -4.62 3.58
N LEU A 31 -0.44 -3.50 2.91
CA LEU A 31 -0.17 -3.34 1.47
C LEU A 31 1.32 -3.39 1.12
N MET A 32 2.20 -2.87 1.98
CA MET A 32 3.65 -2.93 1.76
C MET A 32 4.16 -4.37 1.78
N GLU A 33 3.70 -5.19 2.73
CA GLU A 33 4.02 -6.62 2.79
C GLU A 33 3.42 -7.39 1.62
N LEU A 34 2.20 -7.06 1.18
CA LEU A 34 1.60 -7.63 -0.02
C LEU A 34 2.47 -7.37 -1.26
N CYS A 35 2.88 -6.13 -1.50
CA CYS A 35 3.76 -5.78 -2.63
C CYS A 35 5.08 -6.55 -2.58
N LYS A 36 5.70 -6.65 -1.40
CA LYS A 36 6.95 -7.40 -1.23
C LYS A 36 6.77 -8.91 -1.43
N SER A 37 5.61 -9.46 -1.04
CA SER A 37 5.33 -10.89 -1.18
C SER A 37 5.25 -11.36 -2.63
N ILE A 38 4.96 -10.44 -3.55
CA ILE A 38 4.93 -10.67 -5.01
C ILE A 38 6.14 -10.06 -5.71
N GLU A 39 7.22 -9.78 -4.96
CA GLU A 39 8.52 -9.32 -5.47
C GLU A 39 8.49 -7.94 -6.16
N LEU A 40 7.48 -7.09 -5.89
CA LEU A 40 7.50 -5.70 -6.35
C LEU A 40 8.55 -4.87 -5.59
N PRO A 41 9.14 -3.84 -6.25
CA PRO A 41 10.25 -3.06 -5.70
C PRO A 41 9.77 -2.02 -4.67
N VAL A 42 9.22 -2.49 -3.55
CA VAL A 42 8.86 -1.66 -2.39
C VAL A 42 9.86 -1.91 -1.27
N GLU A 43 10.59 -0.87 -0.85
CA GLU A 43 11.64 -1.05 0.15
C GLU A 43 11.06 -1.28 1.55
N GLY A 44 10.21 -0.36 2.02
CA GLY A 44 9.68 -0.40 3.39
C GLY A 44 10.78 -0.39 4.44
N THR A 45 11.70 0.57 4.35
CA THR A 45 13.00 0.61 5.05
C THR A 45 12.87 0.64 6.57
N CYS A 46 11.82 1.26 7.11
CA CYS A 46 11.53 1.28 8.55
C CYS A 46 10.75 0.05 9.04
N GLY A 47 10.43 -0.92 8.18
CA GLY A 47 9.67 -2.12 8.58
C GLY A 47 8.23 -1.83 9.03
N GLY A 48 7.63 -0.72 8.59
CA GLY A 48 6.22 -0.39 8.87
C GLY A 48 5.97 0.49 10.09
N MET A 49 7.01 1.11 10.65
CA MET A 49 6.90 1.99 11.82
C MET A 49 6.54 3.45 11.48
N ALA A 50 6.08 3.75 10.26
CA ALA A 50 5.84 5.12 9.79
C ALA A 50 7.02 6.09 10.04
N MET A 51 8.27 5.60 9.93
CA MET A 51 9.49 6.42 10.09
C MET A 51 10.25 6.62 8.76
N CYS A 52 9.62 6.28 7.63
CA CYS A 52 10.14 6.55 6.29
C CYS A 52 8.97 6.59 5.29
N ALA A 53 9.22 7.12 4.09
CA ALA A 53 8.24 7.14 3.00
C ALA A 53 8.49 6.09 1.90
N SER A 54 9.43 5.14 2.07
CA SER A 54 9.80 4.19 1.00
C SER A 54 8.78 3.09 0.67
N CYS A 55 7.57 3.18 1.25
CA CYS A 55 6.41 2.37 0.89
C CYS A 55 5.23 3.21 0.40
N HIS A 56 5.51 4.45 0.01
CA HIS A 56 4.54 5.39 -0.53
C HIS A 56 3.86 4.81 -1.79
N CYS A 57 2.54 4.91 -1.80
CA CYS A 57 1.69 4.55 -2.92
C CYS A 57 0.52 5.53 -3.01
N TYR A 58 -0.11 5.57 -4.18
CA TYR A 58 -1.34 6.32 -4.44
C TYR A 58 -2.53 5.36 -4.45
N ILE A 59 -3.61 5.76 -3.80
CA ILE A 59 -4.87 5.02 -3.83
C ILE A 59 -5.68 5.49 -5.04
N GLN A 60 -5.94 4.58 -5.98
CA GLN A 60 -6.56 4.90 -7.28
C GLN A 60 -8.07 4.65 -7.30
N THR A 61 -8.62 4.14 -6.20
CA THR A 61 -10.05 3.84 -6.04
C THR A 61 -10.62 4.53 -4.81
N ASP A 62 -11.93 4.75 -4.82
CA ASP A 62 -12.64 5.35 -3.69
C ASP A 62 -12.94 4.28 -2.63
N HIS A 63 -12.00 4.08 -1.71
CA HIS A 63 -12.10 3.15 -0.60
C HIS A 63 -12.02 3.91 0.73
N GLU A 64 -12.87 3.53 1.68
CA GLU A 64 -12.77 4.01 3.06
C GLU A 64 -11.56 3.36 3.73
N LEU A 65 -10.52 4.17 3.96
CA LEU A 65 -9.31 3.76 4.66
C LEU A 65 -9.27 4.35 6.07
N PRO A 66 -8.47 3.77 6.98
CA PRO A 66 -8.19 4.42 8.26
C PRO A 66 -7.61 5.82 8.01
N ASP A 67 -7.97 6.76 8.90
CA ASP A 67 -7.35 8.09 8.94
C ASP A 67 -5.83 7.94 9.03
N ARG A 68 -5.11 8.88 8.41
CA ARG A 68 -3.65 8.94 8.53
C ARG A 68 -3.32 9.23 10.00
N SER A 69 -2.30 8.57 10.52
CA SER A 69 -1.72 8.95 11.81
C SER A 69 -0.84 10.20 11.65
N ASP A 70 -0.59 10.92 12.75
CA ASP A 70 0.34 12.05 12.76
C ASP A 70 1.72 11.65 12.17
N ASP A 71 2.24 10.47 12.53
CA ASP A 71 3.50 9.95 11.98
C ASP A 71 3.43 9.68 10.45
N GLU A 72 2.28 9.20 9.97
CA GLU A 72 2.07 8.99 8.53
C GLU A 72 2.05 10.33 7.78
N GLU A 73 1.34 11.32 8.31
CA GLU A 73 1.27 12.67 7.75
C GLU A 73 2.65 13.34 7.75
N ASP A 74 3.37 13.29 8.87
CA ASP A 74 4.72 13.86 8.99
C ASP A 74 5.69 13.27 7.97
N MET A 75 5.62 11.96 7.70
CA MET A 75 6.47 11.32 6.70
C MET A 75 6.05 11.64 5.27
N LEU A 76 4.75 11.73 4.98
CA LEU A 76 4.25 12.13 3.67
C LEU A 76 4.60 13.60 3.38
N ASP A 77 4.55 14.50 4.36
CA ASP A 77 4.92 15.91 4.19
C ASP A 77 6.37 16.12 3.76
N GLN A 78 7.26 15.18 4.08
CA GLN A 78 8.67 15.20 3.69
C GLN A 78 8.94 14.41 2.39
N ALA A 79 7.96 13.69 1.86
CA ALA A 79 8.12 12.86 0.68
C ALA A 79 7.98 13.67 -0.62
N PHE A 80 8.51 13.12 -1.72
CA PHE A 80 8.34 13.70 -3.04
C PHE A 80 7.02 13.26 -3.68
N ASN A 81 6.46 14.11 -4.55
CA ASN A 81 5.29 13.81 -5.37
C ASN A 81 4.04 13.40 -4.55
N VAL A 82 3.87 13.97 -3.35
CA VAL A 82 2.69 13.67 -2.53
C VAL A 82 1.44 14.31 -3.11
N GLU A 83 0.38 13.51 -3.22
CA GLU A 83 -0.95 13.89 -3.66
C GLU A 83 -1.99 13.58 -2.57
N ASP A 84 -3.22 14.08 -2.73
CA ASP A 84 -4.29 13.88 -1.74
C ASP A 84 -4.62 12.40 -1.50
N ASN A 85 -4.36 11.53 -2.47
CA ASN A 85 -4.55 10.07 -2.39
C ASN A 85 -3.27 9.30 -2.00
N SER A 86 -2.20 10.00 -1.62
CA SER A 86 -0.97 9.36 -1.12
C SER A 86 -1.19 8.67 0.21
N ARG A 87 -0.62 7.48 0.36
CA ARG A 87 -0.60 6.72 1.62
C ARG A 87 0.73 6.00 1.78
N LEU A 88 1.10 5.75 3.04
CA LEU A 88 2.16 4.78 3.35
C LEU A 88 1.53 3.38 3.35
N GLY A 89 1.86 2.55 2.37
CA GLY A 89 1.25 1.22 2.22
C GLY A 89 1.41 0.33 3.45
N CYS A 90 2.41 0.58 4.30
CA CYS A 90 2.59 -0.13 5.55
C CYS A 90 1.55 0.19 6.63
N GLN A 91 0.84 1.31 6.52
CA GLN A 91 -0.21 1.72 7.47
C GLN A 91 -1.61 1.23 7.05
N ILE A 92 -1.72 0.54 5.91
CA ILE A 92 -3.00 0.04 5.40
C ILE A 92 -3.04 -1.48 5.54
N GLN A 93 -3.78 -1.94 6.54
CA GLN A 93 -3.99 -3.35 6.80
C GLN A 93 -4.90 -3.99 5.74
N LEU A 94 -4.57 -5.20 5.29
CA LEU A 94 -5.42 -5.97 4.40
C LEU A 94 -6.69 -6.42 5.15
N THR A 95 -7.84 -6.00 4.63
CA THR A 95 -9.16 -6.35 5.16
C THR A 95 -10.13 -6.62 4.02
N GLU A 96 -11.26 -7.26 4.30
CA GLU A 96 -12.32 -7.53 3.31
C GLU A 96 -12.84 -6.25 2.64
N LYS A 97 -12.72 -5.09 3.32
CA LYS A 97 -13.14 -3.80 2.78
C LYS A 97 -12.29 -3.33 1.59
N LEU A 98 -11.12 -3.93 1.38
CA LEU A 98 -10.22 -3.58 0.28
C LEU A 98 -10.50 -4.38 -1.00
N GLU A 99 -11.62 -5.10 -1.08
CA GLU A 99 -12.03 -5.76 -2.31
C GLU A 99 -12.07 -4.76 -3.48
N GLY A 100 -11.37 -5.11 -4.56
CA GLY A 100 -11.26 -4.28 -5.76
C GLY A 100 -10.36 -3.05 -5.61
N LEU A 101 -9.57 -2.93 -4.54
CA LEU A 101 -8.62 -1.83 -4.36
C LEU A 101 -7.62 -1.77 -5.52
N VAL A 102 -7.39 -0.57 -6.04
CA VAL A 102 -6.29 -0.30 -6.96
C VAL A 102 -5.33 0.67 -6.30
N ILE A 103 -4.06 0.31 -6.26
CA ILE A 103 -2.98 1.21 -5.83
C ILE A 103 -1.97 1.39 -6.96
N GLN A 104 -1.24 2.50 -6.92
CA GLN A 104 -0.08 2.73 -7.77
C GLN A 104 1.14 3.00 -6.89
N LEU A 105 2.25 2.32 -7.16
CA LEU A 105 3.50 2.57 -6.46
C LEU A 105 4.01 3.97 -6.82
N ALA A 106 4.41 4.75 -5.81
CA ALA A 106 5.06 6.02 -6.07
C ALA A 106 6.47 5.79 -6.64
N GLU A 107 6.94 6.76 -7.42
CA GLU A 107 8.33 6.80 -7.87
C GLU A 107 9.26 6.83 -6.64
N ASP A 108 10.48 6.30 -6.78
CA ASP A 108 11.43 6.37 -5.68
C ASP A 108 11.69 7.83 -5.31
N ALA A 109 11.66 8.11 -4.01
CA ALA A 109 12.26 9.31 -3.46
C ALA A 109 13.77 9.21 -3.68
N ALA A 110 14.24 9.72 -4.83
CA ALA A 110 15.66 9.81 -5.17
C ALA A 110 16.43 10.70 -4.19
#